data_AF-A0AAN1HNM5-F1
#
_entry.id   AF-A0AAN1HNM5-F1
#
_cell.length_a   1.000
_cell.length_b   1.000
_cell.length_c   1.000
_cell.angle_alpha   90.00
_cell.angle_beta   90.00
_cell.angle_gamma   90.00
#
_symmetry.space_group_name_H-M   'P 1'
#
loop_
_entity.id
_entity.type
_entity.pdbx_description
1 polymer ?
#
loop_
_entity_poly.entity_id
_entity_poly.type
_entity_poly.pdbx_seq_one_letter_code
_entity_poly.pdbx_strand_id
1 'polypeptide(L)'
;MLTLHAAPVVRRTPGDAAPLYDAAVAVDGDRIAAIGPLEELRRTYPRARVREWPGELGPALVHEGPVPDAPSPRERIHALLRRGATAVLTRHLGDAELRAAAHRGGIAVLDRPRPPALAPAGRADLAVFDADGECLATVVAGRLVHRRR
;
A
#
# COMPACT_ATOMS: atom_id res chain seq x y z
N MET A 1 -6.85 -13.79 -8.38
CA MET A 1 -8.16 -13.12 -8.50
C MET A 1 -7.91 -11.63 -8.55
N LEU A 2 -8.30 -10.98 -9.64
CA LEU A 2 -8.09 -9.54 -9.82
C LEU A 2 -9.01 -8.75 -8.88
N THR A 3 -8.47 -7.72 -8.24
CA THR A 3 -9.19 -6.85 -7.29
C THR A 3 -9.08 -5.39 -7.73
N LEU A 4 -10.21 -4.66 -7.79
CA LEU A 4 -10.23 -3.21 -7.95
C LEU A 4 -10.25 -2.58 -6.55
N HIS A 5 -9.20 -1.83 -6.21
CA HIS A 5 -9.20 -0.97 -5.04
C HIS A 5 -9.65 0.43 -5.49
N ALA A 6 -10.89 0.77 -5.18
CA ALA A 6 -11.55 1.99 -5.59
C ALA A 6 -11.61 3.00 -4.45
N ALA A 7 -11.49 4.28 -4.80
CA ALA A 7 -11.50 5.38 -3.86
C ALA A 7 -12.02 6.65 -4.56
N PRO A 8 -12.61 7.61 -3.82
CA PRO A 8 -12.97 8.92 -4.35
C PRO A 8 -11.77 9.66 -4.97
N VAL A 9 -10.57 9.42 -4.45
CA VAL A 9 -9.32 10.01 -4.92
C VAL A 9 -8.25 8.93 -5.02
N VAL A 10 -7.57 8.85 -6.16
CA VAL A 10 -6.38 7.99 -6.39
C VAL A 10 -5.19 8.86 -6.80
N ARG A 11 -4.08 8.77 -6.07
CA ARG A 11 -2.80 9.43 -6.40
C ARG A 11 -1.78 8.41 -6.85
N ARG A 12 -1.04 8.72 -7.91
CA ARG A 12 0.04 7.82 -8.39
C ARG A 12 1.35 8.05 -7.64
N THR A 13 1.59 9.27 -7.18
CA THR A 13 2.75 9.62 -6.33
C THR A 13 2.28 10.49 -5.15
N PRO A 14 3.03 10.56 -4.04
CA PRO A 14 2.78 11.54 -3.00
C PRO A 14 2.84 12.96 -3.57
N GLY A 15 1.89 13.81 -3.17
CA GLY A 15 1.85 15.21 -3.61
C GLY A 15 1.50 15.44 -5.09
N ASP A 16 1.00 14.41 -5.79
CA ASP A 16 0.53 14.52 -7.18
C ASP A 16 -0.51 15.65 -7.32
N ALA A 17 -0.23 16.61 -8.21
CA ALA A 17 -1.09 17.76 -8.47
C ALA A 17 -2.32 17.40 -9.33
N ALA A 18 -2.32 16.23 -9.97
CA ALA A 18 -3.40 15.76 -10.83
C ALA A 18 -3.93 14.39 -10.37
N PRO A 19 -4.59 14.32 -9.20
CA PRO A 19 -5.21 13.08 -8.75
C PRO A 19 -6.30 12.62 -9.72
N LEU A 20 -6.57 11.31 -9.71
CA LEU A 20 -7.72 10.73 -10.39
C LEU A 20 -8.91 10.70 -9.42
N TYR A 21 -10.06 11.19 -9.87
CA TYR A 21 -11.31 11.14 -9.11
C TYR A 21 -12.15 9.93 -9.49
N ASP A 22 -12.89 9.37 -8.54
CA ASP A 22 -13.74 8.19 -8.70
C ASP A 22 -13.03 7.06 -9.46
N ALA A 23 -11.83 6.76 -8.98
CA ALA A 23 -10.85 5.95 -9.67
C ALA A 23 -10.51 4.68 -8.88
N ALA A 24 -9.80 3.76 -9.54
CA ALA A 24 -9.34 2.55 -8.92
C ALA A 24 -7.96 2.11 -9.40
N VAL A 25 -7.34 1.26 -8.59
CA VAL A 25 -6.15 0.48 -8.94
C VAL A 25 -6.58 -0.97 -9.11
N ALA A 26 -6.41 -1.50 -10.31
CA ALA A 26 -6.60 -2.91 -10.60
C ALA A 26 -5.34 -3.68 -10.20
N VAL A 27 -5.51 -4.67 -9.32
CA VAL A 27 -4.43 -5.52 -8.81
C VAL A 27 -4.66 -6.95 -9.24
N ASP A 28 -3.66 -7.55 -9.90
CA ASP A 28 -3.64 -8.97 -10.24
C ASP A 28 -2.40 -9.64 -9.64
N GLY A 29 -2.62 -10.62 -8.77
CA GLY A 29 -1.54 -11.22 -7.98
C GLY A 29 -0.82 -10.18 -7.12
N ASP A 30 0.48 -10.01 -7.36
CA ASP A 30 1.33 -9.03 -6.69
C ASP A 30 1.57 -7.76 -7.51
N ARG A 31 0.90 -7.60 -8.68
CA ARG A 31 1.12 -6.50 -9.62
C ARG A 31 -0.09 -5.62 -9.84
N ILE A 32 0.21 -4.36 -10.17
CA ILE A 32 -0.78 -3.40 -10.66
C ILE A 32 -1.03 -3.70 -12.14
N ALA A 33 -2.25 -4.11 -12.47
CA ALA A 33 -2.66 -4.35 -13.85
C ALA A 33 -2.99 -3.04 -14.58
N ALA A 34 -3.72 -2.12 -13.91
CA ALA A 34 -4.12 -0.84 -14.48
C ALA A 34 -4.47 0.17 -13.37
N ILE A 35 -4.47 1.46 -13.71
CA ILE A 35 -4.87 2.57 -12.84
C ILE A 35 -5.70 3.55 -13.68
N GLY A 36 -6.94 3.83 -13.28
CA GLY A 36 -7.83 4.70 -14.04
C GLY A 36 -9.21 4.85 -13.41
N PRO A 37 -10.15 5.50 -14.13
CA PRO A 37 -11.53 5.66 -13.68
C PRO A 37 -12.17 4.32 -13.33
N LEU A 38 -12.94 4.26 -12.23
CA LEU A 38 -13.54 3.02 -11.74
C LEU A 38 -14.43 2.36 -12.79
N GLU A 39 -15.25 3.15 -13.48
CA GLU A 39 -16.21 2.64 -14.46
C GLU A 39 -15.53 2.01 -15.69
N GLU A 40 -14.42 2.58 -16.16
CA GLU A 40 -13.62 1.99 -17.23
C GLU A 40 -12.99 0.66 -16.80
N LEU A 41 -12.47 0.61 -15.57
CA LEU A 41 -11.88 -0.61 -15.02
C LEU A 41 -12.92 -1.69 -14.74
N ARG A 42 -14.14 -1.34 -14.32
CA ARG A 42 -15.27 -2.28 -14.18
C ARG A 42 -15.66 -2.90 -15.52
N ARG A 43 -15.68 -2.11 -16.60
CA ARG A 43 -15.92 -2.61 -17.96
C ARG A 43 -14.81 -3.54 -18.45
N THR A 44 -13.56 -3.18 -18.17
CA THR A 44 -12.39 -3.95 -18.59
C THR A 44 -12.25 -5.27 -17.81
N TYR A 45 -12.57 -5.23 -16.50
CA TYR A 45 -12.46 -6.36 -15.59
C TYR A 45 -13.79 -6.66 -14.90
N PRO A 46 -14.83 -7.12 -15.63
CA PRO A 46 -16.20 -7.25 -15.12
C PRO A 46 -16.35 -8.31 -14.01
N ARG A 47 -15.37 -9.22 -13.88
CA ARG A 47 -15.33 -10.25 -12.83
C ARG A 47 -14.41 -9.89 -11.65
N ALA A 48 -13.83 -8.69 -11.67
CA ALA A 48 -12.95 -8.24 -10.61
C ALA A 48 -13.70 -8.08 -9.29
N ARG A 49 -13.07 -8.49 -8.19
CA ARG A 49 -13.60 -8.18 -6.86
C ARG A 49 -13.40 -6.69 -6.60
N VAL A 50 -14.45 -5.97 -6.24
CA VAL A 50 -14.35 -4.53 -5.93
C VAL A 50 -14.17 -4.33 -4.42
N ARG A 51 -13.27 -3.44 -4.03
CA ARG A 51 -13.12 -2.88 -2.67
C ARG A 51 -13.23 -1.37 -2.78
N GLU A 52 -14.26 -0.81 -2.16
CA GLU A 52 -14.44 0.63 -2.08
C GLU A 52 -13.93 1.12 -0.73
N TRP A 53 -13.21 2.25 -0.77
CA TRP A 53 -12.58 2.86 0.39
C TRP A 53 -13.01 4.33 0.53
N PRO A 54 -13.32 4.82 1.74
CA PRO A 54 -13.87 6.16 1.93
C PRO A 54 -12.78 7.26 2.04
N GLY A 55 -11.61 7.07 1.43
CA GLY A 55 -10.44 7.95 1.61
C GLY A 55 -9.59 8.10 0.35
N GLU A 56 -8.41 8.69 0.48
CA GLU A 56 -7.44 8.79 -0.62
C GLU A 56 -6.62 7.52 -0.73
N LEU A 57 -6.62 6.90 -1.90
CA LEU A 57 -5.75 5.77 -2.21
C LEU A 57 -4.47 6.27 -2.90
N GLY A 58 -3.33 5.78 -2.43
CA GLY A 58 -2.05 6.11 -3.02
C GLY A 58 -1.02 4.99 -2.88
N PRO A 59 0.24 5.26 -3.31
CA PRO A 59 1.32 4.35 -3.02
C PRO A 59 1.53 4.24 -1.50
N ALA A 60 1.79 3.03 -1.03
CA ALA A 60 2.13 2.82 0.36
C ALA A 60 3.44 3.53 0.75
N LEU A 61 3.56 3.86 2.04
CA LEU A 61 4.65 4.67 2.55
C LEU A 61 5.97 3.90 2.67
N VAL A 62 7.07 4.64 2.56
CA VAL A 62 8.39 4.20 2.99
C VAL A 62 8.60 4.71 4.42
N HIS A 63 8.87 3.80 5.35
CA HIS A 63 9.19 4.14 6.73
C HIS A 63 10.67 4.52 6.86
N GLU A 64 10.91 5.80 7.15
CA GLU A 64 12.27 6.38 7.21
C GLU A 64 12.78 6.63 8.63
N GLY A 65 12.01 6.25 9.65
CA GLY A 65 12.37 6.41 11.06
C GLY A 65 12.64 5.08 11.77
N PRO A 66 12.94 5.10 13.08
CA PRO A 66 13.00 3.90 13.89
C PRO A 66 11.71 3.09 13.79
N VAL A 67 11.80 1.77 13.67
CA VAL A 67 10.63 0.90 13.66
C VAL A 67 9.91 1.03 15.01
N PRO A 68 8.58 1.23 15.04
CA PRO A 68 7.81 1.37 16.28
C PRO A 68 8.14 0.28 17.29
N ASP A 69 8.12 0.66 18.55
CA ASP A 69 8.28 -0.30 19.64
C ASP A 69 7.01 -1.15 19.79
N ALA A 70 7.20 -2.44 20.01
CA ALA A 70 6.15 -3.42 20.25
C ALA A 70 6.77 -4.73 20.79
N PRO A 71 5.98 -5.58 21.49
CA PRO A 71 6.52 -6.71 22.25
C PRO A 71 7.30 -7.75 21.43
N SER A 72 7.03 -7.88 20.12
CA SER A 72 7.73 -8.83 19.25
C SER A 72 8.10 -8.24 17.88
N PRO A 73 9.12 -8.80 17.19
CA PRO A 73 9.47 -8.37 15.84
C PRO A 73 8.29 -8.40 14.85
N ARG A 74 7.39 -9.39 14.99
CA ARG A 74 6.17 -9.49 14.18
C ARG A 74 5.21 -8.32 14.45
N GLU A 75 4.99 -7.98 15.71
CA GLU A 75 4.12 -6.86 16.10
C GLU A 75 4.70 -5.51 15.68
N ARG A 76 6.02 -5.35 15.73
CA ARG A 76 6.72 -4.15 15.23
C ARG A 76 6.50 -3.95 13.73
N ILE A 77 6.61 -5.01 12.93
CA ILE A 77 6.27 -4.97 11.50
C ILE A 77 4.78 -4.70 11.28
N HIS A 78 3.91 -5.33 12.07
CA HIS A 78 2.48 -5.05 11.98
C HIS A 78 2.14 -3.60 12.33
N ALA A 79 2.88 -2.96 13.24
CA ALA A 79 2.72 -1.54 13.56
C ALA A 79 3.07 -0.63 12.36
N LEU A 80 4.05 -0.99 11.52
CA LEU A 80 4.33 -0.30 10.27
C LEU A 80 3.16 -0.42 9.28
N LEU A 81 2.61 -1.64 9.15
CA LEU A 81 1.47 -1.90 8.26
C LEU A 81 0.23 -1.11 8.68
N ARG A 82 -0.01 -0.91 9.97
CA ARG A 82 -1.10 -0.06 10.47
C ARG A 82 -0.92 1.44 10.15
N ARG A 83 0.27 1.87 9.76
CA ARG A 83 0.56 3.24 9.32
C ARG A 83 0.60 3.40 7.80
N GLY A 84 0.20 2.37 7.05
CA GLY A 84 0.28 2.40 5.59
C GLY A 84 1.68 2.21 5.02
N ALA A 85 2.67 1.80 5.83
CA ALA A 85 4.04 1.60 5.39
C ALA A 85 4.29 0.17 4.94
N THR A 86 4.80 -0.01 3.72
CA THR A 86 5.14 -1.32 3.14
C THR A 86 6.60 -1.45 2.75
N ALA A 87 7.38 -0.39 2.97
CA ALA A 87 8.82 -0.38 2.85
C ALA A 87 9.46 0.21 4.12
N VAL A 88 10.69 -0.19 4.43
CA VAL A 88 11.48 0.33 5.55
C VAL A 88 12.95 0.35 5.17
N LEU A 89 13.69 1.34 5.68
CA LEU A 89 15.11 1.43 5.40
C LEU A 89 15.90 0.41 6.23
N THR A 90 16.90 -0.21 5.60
CA THR A 90 17.74 -1.27 6.19
C THR A 90 18.35 -0.85 7.53
N ARG A 91 18.77 0.43 7.65
CA ARG A 91 19.33 1.03 8.87
C ARG A 91 18.39 1.01 10.08
N HIS A 92 17.08 0.78 9.89
CA HIS A 92 16.09 0.70 10.96
C HIS A 92 15.75 -0.74 11.34
N LEU A 93 16.30 -1.75 10.66
CA LEU A 93 16.13 -3.15 10.97
C LEU A 93 17.33 -3.68 11.78
N GLY A 94 17.35 -3.36 13.08
CA GLY A 94 18.52 -3.53 13.94
C GLY A 94 18.99 -4.97 14.18
N ASP A 95 18.13 -5.97 14.05
CA ASP A 95 18.46 -7.38 14.32
C ASP A 95 17.96 -8.34 13.22
N ALA A 96 18.42 -9.60 13.28
CA ALA A 96 18.09 -10.61 12.29
C ALA A 96 16.63 -11.08 12.36
N GLU A 97 16.02 -11.07 13.55
CA GLU A 97 14.64 -11.52 13.74
C GLU A 97 13.65 -10.54 13.13
N LEU A 98 13.91 -9.24 13.29
CA LEU A 98 13.16 -8.14 12.71
C LEU A 98 13.29 -8.12 11.19
N ARG A 99 14.49 -8.37 10.65
CA ARG A 99 14.67 -8.56 9.20
C ARG A 99 13.88 -9.75 8.68
N ALA A 100 13.91 -10.88 9.39
CA ALA A 100 13.12 -12.06 9.02
C ALA A 100 11.60 -11.78 9.12
N ALA A 101 11.16 -11.02 10.12
CA ALA A 101 9.77 -10.60 10.25
C ALA A 101 9.33 -9.68 9.09
N ALA A 102 10.18 -8.73 8.69
CA ALA A 102 9.94 -7.84 7.54
C ALA A 102 9.78 -8.66 6.25
N HIS A 103 10.70 -9.59 5.99
CA HIS A 103 10.64 -10.49 4.83
C HIS A 103 9.35 -11.33 4.83
N ARG A 104 8.99 -11.96 5.96
CA ARG A 104 7.73 -12.71 6.08
C ARG A 104 6.49 -11.85 5.89
N GLY A 105 6.53 -10.59 6.32
CA GLY A 105 5.46 -9.61 6.09
C GLY A 105 5.35 -9.19 4.62
N GLY A 106 6.41 -9.38 3.83
CA GLY A 106 6.55 -8.85 2.48
C GLY A 106 6.89 -7.35 2.47
N ILE A 107 7.46 -6.82 3.55
CA ILE A 107 7.95 -5.43 3.58
C ILE A 107 9.17 -5.33 2.68
N ALA A 108 9.21 -4.33 1.81
CA ALA A 108 10.40 -4.02 1.03
C ALA A 108 11.47 -3.40 1.95
N VAL A 109 12.68 -3.96 1.93
CA VAL A 109 13.83 -3.40 2.66
C VAL A 109 14.67 -2.60 1.68
N LEU A 110 14.84 -1.31 1.95
CA LEU A 110 15.53 -0.38 1.06
C LEU A 110 16.81 0.14 1.70
N ASP A 111 17.87 0.31 0.91
CA ASP A 111 19.12 0.91 1.41
C ASP A 111 19.02 2.44 1.54
N ARG A 112 18.17 3.06 0.72
CA ARG A 112 17.95 4.51 0.68
C ARG A 112 16.49 4.85 0.43
N PRO A 113 16.01 6.03 0.90
CA PRO A 113 14.69 6.53 0.54
C PRO A 113 14.50 6.58 -0.96
N ARG A 114 13.29 6.23 -1.41
CA ARG A 114 12.84 6.39 -2.78
C ARG A 114 11.40 6.88 -2.76
N PRO A 115 11.03 7.89 -3.56
CA PRO A 115 9.64 8.30 -3.69
C PRO A 115 8.79 7.09 -4.12
N PRO A 116 7.75 6.74 -3.36
CA PRO A 116 6.91 5.61 -3.71
C PRO A 116 5.97 6.02 -4.85
N ALA A 117 5.69 5.10 -5.77
CA ALA A 117 4.88 5.38 -6.96
C ALA A 117 4.04 4.17 -7.37
N LEU A 118 2.82 4.42 -7.83
CA LEU A 118 1.95 3.45 -8.48
C LEU A 118 2.16 3.51 -9.98
N ALA A 119 2.56 2.39 -10.56
CA ALA A 119 2.73 2.25 -12.00
C ALA A 119 2.17 0.90 -12.46
N PRO A 120 1.59 0.80 -13.67
CA PRO A 120 1.28 -0.49 -14.28
C PRO A 120 2.49 -1.42 -14.28
N ALA A 121 2.26 -2.72 -14.08
CA ALA A 121 3.26 -3.76 -13.81
C ALA A 121 4.13 -3.57 -12.56
N GLY A 122 3.97 -2.46 -11.84
CA GLY A 122 4.59 -2.21 -10.54
C GLY A 122 4.07 -3.17 -9.47
N ARG A 123 4.83 -3.32 -8.39
CA ARG A 123 4.40 -4.09 -7.22
C ARG A 123 3.17 -3.41 -6.60
N ALA A 124 2.16 -4.19 -6.26
CA ALA A 124 0.90 -3.69 -5.71
C ALA A 124 1.02 -3.37 -4.21
N ASP A 125 1.74 -2.29 -3.91
CA ASP A 125 1.89 -1.71 -2.57
C ASP A 125 1.07 -0.43 -2.46
N LEU A 126 -0.12 -0.55 -1.86
CA LEU A 126 -1.12 0.51 -1.80
C LEU A 126 -1.42 0.85 -0.34
N ALA A 127 -1.71 2.11 -0.06
CA ALA A 127 -2.30 2.52 1.19
C ALA A 127 -3.50 3.44 0.95
N VAL A 128 -4.46 3.40 1.87
CA VAL A 128 -5.59 4.31 1.90
C VAL A 128 -5.50 5.13 3.18
N PHE A 129 -5.70 6.44 3.05
CA PHE A 129 -5.73 7.38 4.17
C PHE A 129 -7.06 8.13 4.20
N ASP A 130 -7.56 8.43 5.39
CA ASP A 130 -8.68 9.37 5.54
C ASP A 130 -8.20 10.83 5.48
N ALA A 131 -9.14 11.76 5.69
CA ALA A 131 -8.87 13.19 5.64
C ALA A 131 -7.90 13.67 6.74
N ASP A 132 -7.78 12.93 7.84
CA ASP A 132 -6.87 13.24 8.94
C ASP A 132 -5.47 12.64 8.71
N GLY A 133 -5.28 11.91 7.60
CA GLY A 133 -4.05 11.22 7.27
C GLY A 133 -3.88 9.88 8.00
N GLU A 134 -4.93 9.38 8.65
CA GLU A 134 -4.90 8.10 9.33
C GLU A 134 -5.10 6.95 8.34
N CYS A 135 -4.34 5.88 8.51
CA CYS A 135 -4.40 4.75 7.58
C CYS A 135 -5.69 3.94 7.78
N LEU A 136 -6.43 3.75 6.67
CA LEU A 136 -7.63 2.94 6.60
C LEU A 136 -7.36 1.53 6.09
N ALA A 137 -6.39 1.38 5.19
CA ALA A 137 -6.05 0.09 4.60
C ALA A 137 -4.61 0.07 4.09
N THR A 138 -3.99 -1.12 4.17
CA THR A 138 -2.65 -1.36 3.63
C THR A 138 -2.65 -2.65 2.82
N VAL A 139 -2.14 -2.55 1.60
CA VAL A 139 -1.99 -3.66 0.66
C VAL A 139 -0.49 -3.87 0.42
N VAL A 140 0.00 -5.08 0.65
CA VAL A 140 1.40 -5.46 0.42
C VAL A 140 1.44 -6.54 -0.66
N ALA A 141 2.07 -6.26 -1.80
CA ALA A 141 2.08 -7.19 -2.94
C ALA A 141 0.67 -7.76 -3.23
N GLY A 142 -0.32 -6.88 -3.31
CA GLY A 142 -1.72 -7.23 -3.59
C GLY A 142 -2.50 -7.90 -2.46
N ARG A 143 -1.86 -8.18 -1.31
CA ARG A 143 -2.53 -8.73 -0.12
C ARG A 143 -3.00 -7.60 0.78
N LEU A 144 -4.29 -7.51 1.06
CA LEU A 144 -4.83 -6.61 2.09
C LEU A 144 -4.41 -7.13 3.47
N VAL A 145 -3.44 -6.45 4.11
CA VAL A 145 -2.83 -6.86 5.39
C VAL A 145 -3.30 -6.02 6.59
N HIS A 146 -3.83 -4.83 6.33
CA HIS A 146 -4.46 -3.98 7.33
C HIS A 146 -5.75 -3.40 6.77
N ARG A 147 -6.77 -3.34 7.61
CA ARG A 147 -8.03 -2.63 7.38
C ARG A 147 -8.52 -2.11 8.73
N ARG A 148 -8.71 -0.80 8.84
CA ARG A 148 -9.41 -0.15 9.95
C ARG A 148 -10.90 -0.48 9.84
N ARG A 149 -11.52 -0.81 10.97
CA ARG A 149 -12.95 -1.13 11.05
C ARG A 149 -13.77 0.14 11.05
#